data_AF-A0A2V8N5P5-F1
#
_entry.id   AF-A0A2V8N5P5-F1
#
_cell.length_a   1.000
_cell.length_b   1.000
_cell.length_c   1.000
_cell.angle_alpha   90.00
_cell.angle_beta   90.00
_cell.angle_gamma   90.00
#
_symmetry.space_group_name_H-M   'P 1'
#
loop_
_entity.id
_entity.type
_entity.pdbx_description
1 polymer ?
#
loop_
_entity_poly.entity_id
_entity_poly.type
_entity_poly.pdbx_seq_one_letter_code
_entity_poly.pdbx_strand_id
1 'polypeptide(L)'
;QFGLVAEEVEKVDPDLVARDEQGKAYTVRYDAVNAMLLNEFLKAHGRMEEQAATIAKQQKQIEALTAGLQNVSGQLELNKSATQTVLNN
;
A
#
# COMPACT_ATOMS: atom_id res chain seq x y z
N GLN A 1 -5.91 -24.77 -19.51
CA GLN A 1 -7.21 -24.12 -19.27
C GLN A 1 -6.94 -23.03 -18.25
N PHE A 2 -7.25 -21.77 -18.55
CA PHE A 2 -7.10 -20.65 -17.60
C PHE A 2 -8.51 -20.26 -17.13
N GLY A 3 -8.78 -20.38 -15.85
CA GLY A 3 -10.09 -20.09 -15.26
C GLY A 3 -10.15 -20.59 -13.82
N LEU A 4 -11.05 -20.01 -13.03
CA LEU A 4 -11.35 -20.49 -11.68
C LEU A 4 -11.94 -21.90 -11.73
N VAL A 5 -11.45 -22.80 -10.87
CA VAL A 5 -11.95 -24.17 -10.74
C VAL A 5 -13.06 -24.21 -9.69
N ALA A 6 -14.22 -24.77 -10.02
CA ALA A 6 -15.40 -24.75 -9.15
C ALA A 6 -15.11 -25.37 -7.78
N GLU A 7 -14.38 -26.49 -7.72
CA GLU A 7 -14.00 -27.14 -6.46
C GLU A 7 -13.02 -26.32 -5.61
N GLU A 8 -12.23 -25.43 -6.22
CA GLU A 8 -11.33 -24.53 -5.50
C GLU A 8 -12.07 -23.30 -4.99
N VAL A 9 -12.98 -22.75 -5.80
CA VAL A 9 -13.85 -21.65 -5.40
C VAL A 9 -14.80 -22.08 -4.29
N GLU A 10 -15.36 -23.29 -4.35
CA GLU A 10 -16.24 -23.85 -3.32
C GLU A 10 -15.59 -23.86 -1.94
N LYS A 11 -14.27 -24.09 -1.85
CA LYS A 11 -13.52 -24.10 -0.58
C LYS A 11 -13.34 -22.71 0.01
N VAL A 12 -13.32 -21.67 -0.83
CA VAL A 12 -13.12 -20.27 -0.43
C VAL A 12 -14.45 -19.60 -0.15
N ASP A 13 -15.40 -19.76 -1.07
CA ASP A 13 -16.75 -19.21 -1.00
C ASP A 13 -17.75 -20.12 -1.74
N PRO A 14 -18.52 -20.96 -1.02
CA PRO A 14 -19.51 -21.87 -1.59
C PRO A 14 -20.64 -21.17 -2.36
N ASP A 15 -20.93 -19.89 -2.09
CA ASP A 15 -22.03 -19.17 -2.75
C ASP A 15 -21.69 -18.75 -4.18
N LEU A 16 -20.39 -18.81 -4.52
CA LEU A 16 -19.84 -18.50 -5.84
C LEU A 16 -19.82 -19.70 -6.79
N VAL A 17 -20.38 -20.85 -6.40
CA VAL A 17 -20.46 -22.05 -7.25
C VAL A 17 -21.90 -22.53 -7.42
N ALA A 18 -22.23 -22.98 -8.62
CA ALA A 18 -23.46 -23.71 -8.89
C ALA A 18 -23.20 -25.21 -8.68
N ARG A 19 -24.14 -25.89 -8.02
CA ARG A 19 -24.09 -27.32 -7.72
C ARG A 19 -25.00 -28.09 -8.66
N ASP A 20 -24.63 -29.33 -8.95
CA ASP A 20 -25.48 -30.27 -9.68
C ASP A 20 -26.56 -30.91 -8.77
N GLU A 21 -27.35 -31.83 -9.33
CA GLU A 21 -28.41 -32.56 -8.61
C GLU A 21 -27.88 -33.44 -7.47
N GLN A 22 -26.58 -33.77 -7.46
CA GLN A 22 -25.92 -34.53 -6.40
C GLN A 22 -25.29 -33.60 -5.34
N GLY A 23 -25.44 -32.28 -5.50
CA GLY A 23 -24.89 -31.27 -4.61
C GLY A 23 -23.41 -30.99 -4.83
N LYS A 24 -22.78 -31.53 -5.88
CA LYS A 24 -21.36 -31.32 -6.17
C LYS A 24 -21.17 -30.02 -6.95
N ALA A 25 -20.13 -29.24 -6.63
CA ALA A 25 -19.78 -28.06 -7.40
C ALA A 25 -19.51 -28.42 -8.87
N TYR A 26 -20.24 -27.76 -9.76
CA TYR A 26 -20.25 -28.06 -11.20
C TYR A 26 -19.71 -26.91 -12.04
N THR A 27 -19.98 -25.67 -11.65
CA THR A 27 -19.44 -24.48 -12.34
C THR A 27 -19.37 -23.28 -11.40
N VAL A 28 -18.50 -22.31 -11.74
CA VAL A 28 -18.40 -21.04 -11.03
C VAL A 28 -19.48 -20.09 -11.51
N ARG A 29 -20.12 -19.37 -10.60
CA ARG A 29 -21.11 -18.31 -10.90
C ARG A 29 -20.36 -17.04 -11.29
N TYR A 30 -19.86 -17.00 -12.53
CA TYR A 30 -19.05 -15.88 -13.02
C TYR A 30 -19.73 -14.52 -12.90
N ASP A 31 -21.06 -14.42 -13.03
CA ASP A 31 -21.78 -13.16 -12.83
C ASP A 31 -21.68 -12.64 -11.38
N ALA A 32 -21.72 -13.55 -10.40
CA ALA A 32 -21.52 -13.22 -8.99
C ALA A 32 -20.07 -12.84 -8.70
N VAL A 33 -19.11 -13.57 -9.29
CA VAL A 33 -17.68 -13.25 -9.20
C VAL A 33 -17.39 -11.87 -9.80
N ASN A 34 -17.94 -11.55 -10.98
CA ASN A 34 -17.73 -10.27 -11.65
C ASN A 34 -18.28 -9.09 -10.84
N ALA A 35 -19.45 -9.25 -10.21
CA ALA A 35 -20.02 -8.23 -9.34
C ALA A 35 -19.18 -8.01 -8.07
N MET A 36 -18.68 -9.09 -7.46
CA MET A 36 -17.75 -8.99 -6.33
C MET A 36 -16.41 -8.37 -6.73
N LEU A 37 -15.86 -8.75 -7.88
CA LEU A 37 -14.60 -8.20 -8.40
C LEU A 37 -14.70 -6.69 -8.62
N LEU A 38 -15.84 -6.17 -9.09
CA LEU A 38 -16.01 -4.71 -9.21
C LEU A 38 -15.95 -4.02 -7.84
N ASN A 39 -16.64 -4.57 -6.84
CA ASN A 39 -16.61 -4.00 -5.49
C ASN A 39 -15.21 -4.06 -4.86
N GLU A 40 -14.54 -5.21 -4.98
CA GLU A 40 -13.17 -5.39 -4.48
C GLU A 40 -12.16 -4.54 -5.25
N PHE A 41 -12.33 -4.37 -6.56
CA PHE A 41 -11.52 -3.46 -7.38
C PHE A 41 -11.65 -2.02 -6.90
N LEU A 42 -12.88 -1.53 -6.68
CA LEU A 42 -13.11 -0.17 -6.16
C LEU A 42 -12.49 0.02 -4.77
N LYS A 43 -12.64 -0.97 -3.87
CA LYS A 43 -11.99 -0.94 -2.54
C LYS A 43 -10.47 -0.95 -2.63
N ALA A 44 -9.90 -1.77 -3.52
CA ALA A 44 -8.46 -1.84 -3.72
C ALA A 44 -7.92 -0.53 -4.29
N HIS A 45 -8.64 0.06 -5.25
CA HIS A 45 -8.29 1.37 -5.82
C HIS A 45 -8.32 2.47 -4.75
N GLY A 46 -9.37 2.55 -3.93
CA GLY A 46 -9.45 3.53 -2.85
C GLY A 46 -8.33 3.36 -1.82
N ARG A 47 -7.99 2.12 -1.43
CA ARG A 47 -6.84 1.84 -0.56
C ARG A 47 -5.52 2.27 -1.20
N MET A 48 -5.36 2.06 -2.50
CA MET A 48 -4.17 2.48 -3.24
C MET A 48 -4.04 4.02 -3.30
N GLU A 49 -5.15 4.74 -3.50
CA GLU A 49 -5.16 6.21 -3.47
C GLU A 49 -4.79 6.76 -2.08
N GLU A 50 -5.33 6.17 -1.02
CA GLU A 50 -5.00 6.54 0.36
C GLU A 50 -3.52 6.28 0.69
N GLN A 51 -2.98 5.14 0.24
CA GLN A 51 -1.56 4.82 0.36
C GLN A 51 -0.70 5.83 -0.42
N ALA A 52 -1.07 6.17 -1.64
CA ALA A 52 -0.35 7.16 -2.45
C ALA A 52 -0.33 8.53 -1.76
N ALA A 53 -1.46 8.97 -1.19
CA ALA A 53 -1.54 10.21 -0.42
C ALA A 53 -0.64 10.19 0.83
N THR A 54 -0.62 9.06 1.54
CA THR A 54 0.24 8.86 2.71
C THR A 54 1.72 8.91 2.34
N ILE A 55 2.11 8.23 1.26
CA ILE A 55 3.49 8.24 0.74
C ILE A 55 3.90 9.66 0.37
N ALA A 56 3.05 10.41 -0.33
CA ALA A 56 3.35 11.80 -0.69
C ALA A 56 3.54 12.71 0.54
N LYS A 57 2.75 12.50 1.61
CA LYS A 57 2.92 13.21 2.88
C LYS A 57 4.23 12.84 3.56
N GLN A 58 4.55 11.55 3.63
CA GLN A 58 5.79 11.06 4.23
C GLN A 58 7.01 11.59 3.49
N GLN A 59 6.98 11.63 2.15
CA GLN A 59 8.06 12.17 1.33
C GLN A 59 8.35 13.63 1.67
N LYS A 60 7.31 14.48 1.80
CA LYS A 60 7.47 15.87 2.22
C LYS A 60 8.05 16.00 3.64
N GLN A 61 7.65 15.13 4.56
CA GLN A 61 8.19 15.13 5.92
C GLN A 61 9.67 14.74 5.93
N ILE A 62 10.07 13.76 5.13
CA ILE A 62 11.47 13.35 4.97
C ILE A 62 12.30 14.52 4.43
N GLU A 63 11.82 15.19 3.37
CA GLU A 63 12.51 16.36 2.80
C GLU A 63 12.70 17.49 3.83
N ALA A 64 11.65 17.81 4.58
CA ALA A 64 11.73 18.82 5.64
C ALA A 64 12.71 18.44 6.75
N LEU A 65 12.72 17.16 7.18
CA LEU A 65 13.67 16.66 8.17
C LEU A 65 15.11 16.69 7.65
N THR A 66 15.35 16.28 6.40
CA THR A 66 16.67 16.35 5.77
C THR A 66 17.18 17.79 5.70
N ALA A 67 16.34 18.74 5.30
CA ALA A 67 16.71 20.16 5.28
C ALA A 67 16.99 20.70 6.69
N GLY A 68 16.20 20.30 7.69
CA GLY A 68 16.44 20.65 9.09
C GLY A 68 17.79 20.13 9.60
N LEU A 69 18.12 18.88 9.31
CA LEU A 69 19.40 18.28 9.68
C LEU A 69 20.59 19.00 9.04
N GLN A 70 20.51 19.31 7.74
CA GLN A 70 21.56 20.06 7.04
C GLN A 70 21.81 21.44 7.68
N ASN A 71 20.74 22.15 8.06
CA ASN A 71 20.85 23.44 8.74
C ASN A 71 21.52 23.32 10.12
N VAL A 72 21.12 22.33 10.92
CA VAL A 72 21.72 22.10 12.24
C VAL A 72 23.20 21.73 12.11
N SER A 73 23.56 20.87 11.15
CA SER A 73 24.96 20.53 10.87
C SER A 73 25.77 21.76 10.46
N GLY A 74 25.23 22.63 9.60
CA GLY A 74 25.90 23.87 9.21
C GLY A 74 26.14 24.82 10.39
N GLN A 75 25.14 24.98 11.27
CA GLN A 75 25.29 25.82 12.47
C GLN A 75 26.32 25.27 13.46
N LEU A 76 26.39 23.95 13.63
CA LEU A 76 27.38 23.32 14.50
C LEU A 76 28.81 23.54 14.01
N GLU A 77 29.05 23.41 12.71
CA GLU A 77 30.37 23.67 12.12
C GLU A 77 30.79 25.14 12.28
N LEU A 78 29.87 26.08 12.02
CA LEU A 78 30.15 27.51 12.21
C LEU A 78 30.49 27.85 13.68
N ASN A 79 29.75 27.30 14.64
CA ASN A 79 30.01 27.52 16.06
C ASN A 79 31.36 26.94 16.51
N LYS A 80 31.75 25.78 15.95
CA LYS A 80 33.04 25.15 16.22
C LYS A 80 34.19 26.00 15.70
N SER A 81 34.10 26.51 14.46
CA SER A 81 35.11 27.39 13.89
C SER A 81 35.24 28.70 14.67
N ALA A 82 34.12 29.32 15.07
CA ALA A 82 34.14 30.55 15.86
C ALA A 82 34.85 30.34 17.22
N THR A 83 34.62 29.21 17.87
CA THR A 83 35.27 28.86 19.15
C THR A 83 36.78 28.66 18.98
N GLN A 84 37.22 28.05 17.87
CA GLN A 84 38.65 27.86 17.57
C GLN A 84 39.37 29.19 17.27
N THR A 85 38.72 30.12 16.58
CA THR A 85 39.30 31.46 16.33
C THR A 85 39.49 32.25 17.63
N VAL A 86 38.58 32.12 18.59
CA VAL A 86 38.69 32.80 19.90
C VAL A 86 39.80 32.20 20.77
N LEU A 87 40.06 30.89 20.67
CA LEU A 87 41.12 30.21 21.44
C LEU A 87 42.54 30.47 20.91
N ASN A 88 42.68 30.90 19.65
CA ASN A 88 43.98 31.13 19.01
C ASN A 88 44.46 32.59 19.06
N ASN A 89 43.77 33.46 19.80
CA ASN A 89 44.11 34.89 19.98
C ASN A 89 44.63 35.20 21.38
#